data_AF-W4LFQ8-F1
#
_entry.id   AF-W4LFQ8-F1
#
_cell.length_a   1.000
_cell.length_b   1.000
_cell.length_c   1.000
_cell.angle_alpha   90.00
_cell.angle_beta   90.00
_cell.angle_gamma   90.00
#
_symmetry.space_group_name_H-M   'P 1'
#
loop_
_entity.id
_entity.type
_entity.pdbx_description
1 polymer ?
#
loop_
_entity_poly.entity_id
_entity_poly.type
_entity_poly.pdbx_seq_one_letter_code
_entity_poly.pdbx_strand_id
1 'polypeptide(L)'
;MTKEIDAIYKDGVFRPTEPVDLVEGCSVKVIIDDSASVELDSNGNLSSDETSQTTKPDKSNQILDVFRQAWKEIPKEELESLPTDLAAEHDHYIYGTPKRSV
;
A
#
# COMPACT_ATOMS: atom_id res chain seq x y z
N MET A 1 -5.49 27.25 27.11
CA MET A 1 -4.51 27.96 26.27
C MET A 1 -4.13 27.06 25.13
N THR A 2 -4.51 27.40 23.90
CA THR A 2 -4.10 26.67 22.69
C THR A 2 -2.72 27.18 22.28
N LYS A 3 -1.80 26.26 21.98
CA LYS A 3 -0.50 26.57 21.36
C LYS A 3 -0.52 25.95 19.97
N GLU A 4 -0.21 26.76 18.97
CA GLU A 4 0.01 26.28 17.61
C GLU A 4 1.45 25.78 17.52
N ILE A 5 1.63 24.60 16.94
CA ILE A 5 2.93 23.92 16.86
C ILE A 5 3.13 23.51 15.42
N ASP A 6 4.16 24.07 14.80
CA ASP A 6 4.60 23.65 13.48
C ASP A 6 5.36 22.33 13.57
N ALA A 7 4.98 21.37 12.73
CA ALA A 7 5.62 20.07 12.67
C ALA A 7 5.80 19.60 11.23
N ILE A 8 6.89 18.87 11.00
CA ILE A 8 7.21 18.24 9.73
C ILE A 8 6.85 16.75 9.84
N TYR A 9 6.08 16.25 8.88
CA TYR A 9 5.78 14.83 8.78
C TYR A 9 6.90 14.10 8.02
N LYS A 10 7.67 13.24 8.72
CA LYS A 10 8.78 12.47 8.13
C LYS A 10 8.86 11.07 8.74
N ASP A 11 9.03 10.06 7.87
CA ASP A 11 9.14 8.64 8.25
C ASP A 11 7.95 8.13 9.10
N GLY A 12 6.75 8.64 8.80
CA GLY A 12 5.52 8.26 9.51
C GLY A 12 5.28 8.97 10.85
N VAL A 13 6.16 9.90 11.25
CA VAL A 13 6.10 10.60 12.54
C VAL A 13 6.05 12.12 12.34
N PHE A 14 5.18 12.81 13.08
CA PHE A 14 5.16 14.27 13.17
C PHE A 14 6.29 14.75 14.09
N ARG A 15 7.23 15.52 13.53
CA ARG A 15 8.38 16.07 14.24
C ARG A 15 8.19 17.58 14.41
N PRO A 16 8.03 18.09 15.63
CA PRO A 16 7.96 19.53 15.86
C PRO A 16 9.22 20.22 15.33
N THR A 17 9.05 21.39 14.71
CA THR A 17 10.17 22.23 14.27
C THR A 17 10.83 22.93 15.48
N GLU A 18 10.01 23.26 16.48
CA GLU A 18 10.46 23.87 17.73
C GLU A 18 10.28 22.92 18.91
N PRO A 19 11.14 22.98 19.95
CA PRO A 19 10.96 22.19 21.17
C PRO A 19 9.64 22.53 21.85
N VAL A 20 8.84 21.50 22.12
CA VAL A 20 7.55 21.65 22.80
C VAL A 20 7.64 21.05 24.20
N ASP A 21 7.35 21.88 25.20
CA ASP A 21 7.26 21.46 26.59
C ASP A 21 5.85 20.92 26.89
N LEU A 22 5.65 19.62 26.64
CA LEU A 22 4.44 18.87 26.96
C LEU A 22 4.78 17.73 27.92
N VAL A 23 3.85 17.43 28.81
CA VAL A 23 3.96 16.26 29.68
C VAL A 23 3.91 14.99 28.84
N GLU A 24 4.78 14.02 29.15
CA GLU A 24 4.77 12.71 28.50
C GLU A 24 3.38 12.04 28.61
N GLY A 25 2.92 11.42 27.53
CA GLY A 25 1.59 10.81 27.46
C GLY A 25 0.42 11.79 27.27
N CYS A 26 0.69 13.09 27.10
CA CYS A 26 -0.34 14.06 26.78
C CYS A 26 -0.93 13.82 25.39
N SER A 27 -2.27 13.77 25.30
CA SER A 27 -2.99 13.64 24.02
C SER A 27 -3.15 15.01 23.36
N VAL A 28 -2.70 15.14 22.12
CA VAL A 28 -2.83 16.36 21.32
C VAL A 28 -3.72 16.11 20.10
N LYS A 29 -4.42 17.14 19.63
CA LYS A 29 -5.21 17.11 18.40
C LYS A 29 -4.39 17.77 17.29
N VAL A 30 -4.14 17.03 16.21
CA VAL A 30 -3.51 17.56 15.00
C VAL A 30 -4.61 17.91 14.02
N ILE A 31 -4.60 19.13 13.49
CA ILE A 31 -5.47 19.57 12.41
C ILE A 31 -4.61 19.61 11.16
N ILE A 32 -5.03 18.89 10.13
CA ILE A 32 -4.33 18.83 8.84
C ILE A 32 -5.26 19.48 7.84
N ASP A 33 -4.84 20.61 7.31
CA ASP A 33 -5.52 21.22 6.18
C ASP A 33 -4.97 20.58 4.91
N ASP A 34 -5.77 19.72 4.28
CA ASP A 34 -5.50 19.15 2.94
C ASP A 34 -5.51 20.22 1.82
N SER A 35 -5.55 21.52 2.17
CA SER A 35 -5.49 22.61 1.20
C SER A 35 -4.19 22.67 0.40
N ALA A 36 -3.14 21.97 0.85
CA ALA A 36 -1.87 21.79 0.16
C ALA A 36 -1.51 20.31 -0.06
N SER A 37 -2.49 19.39 -0.06
CA SER A 37 -2.28 18.07 -0.67
C SER A 37 -2.14 18.27 -2.17
N VAL A 38 -0.94 18.66 -2.57
CA VAL A 38 -0.51 18.67 -3.96
C VAL A 38 -0.40 17.21 -4.37
N GLU A 39 -1.52 16.64 -4.80
CA GLU A 39 -1.52 15.44 -5.63
C GLU A 39 -1.01 15.86 -7.01
N LEU A 40 0.31 15.97 -7.13
CA LEU A 40 0.96 15.98 -8.44
C LEU A 40 1.03 14.53 -8.92
N ASP A 41 0.07 14.15 -9.76
CA ASP A 41 0.33 13.14 -10.77
C ASP A 41 1.39 13.68 -11.75
N SER A 42 2.10 12.81 -12.46
CA SER A 42 3.06 13.26 -13.47
C SER A 42 2.40 13.87 -14.73
N ASN A 43 1.08 14.06 -14.77
CA ASN A 43 0.36 14.46 -16.00
C ASN A 43 -0.87 15.40 -15.82
N GLY A 44 -1.14 15.95 -14.64
CA GLY A 44 -2.09 17.06 -14.43
C GLY A 44 -3.53 16.82 -14.90
N ASN A 45 -4.19 15.73 -14.52
CA ASN A 45 -5.63 15.57 -14.83
C ASN A 45 -6.51 15.04 -13.68
N LEU A 46 -7.70 15.64 -13.55
CA LEU A 46 -8.76 15.27 -12.60
C LEU A 46 -9.68 14.22 -13.23
N SER A 47 -9.98 13.15 -12.49
CA SER A 47 -11.13 12.29 -12.80
C SER A 47 -11.85 11.86 -11.53
N SER A 48 -13.10 12.30 -11.45
CA SER A 48 -14.16 11.77 -10.62
C SER A 48 -14.80 10.57 -11.35
N ASP A 49 -14.79 9.39 -10.74
CA ASP A 49 -16.02 8.62 -10.45
C ASP A 49 -15.70 7.38 -9.60
N GLU A 50 -16.64 7.07 -8.71
CA GLU A 50 -16.50 6.16 -7.57
C GLU A 50 -16.43 4.67 -7.97
N THR A 51 -15.51 3.91 -7.36
CA THR A 51 -15.79 2.60 -6.72
C THR A 51 -14.58 2.17 -5.87
N SER A 52 -14.80 2.13 -4.54
CA SER A 52 -14.10 1.32 -3.51
C SER A 52 -12.59 1.51 -3.27
N GLN A 53 -12.30 2.37 -2.27
CA GLN A 53 -11.34 2.18 -1.16
C GLN A 53 -10.12 1.27 -1.38
N THR A 54 -8.92 1.85 -1.50
CA THR A 54 -7.94 1.96 -0.40
C THR A 54 -6.86 3.01 -0.72
N THR A 55 -6.47 3.73 0.32
CA THR A 55 -5.53 4.85 0.44
C THR A 55 -4.09 4.57 -0.01
N LYS A 56 -3.45 5.62 -0.57
CA LYS A 56 -2.04 5.81 -0.97
C LYS A 56 -1.59 5.07 -2.26
N PRO A 57 -0.98 5.77 -3.24
CA PRO A 57 -0.25 5.12 -4.33
C PRO A 57 1.08 4.62 -3.78
N ASP A 58 1.01 3.55 -3.00
CA ASP A 58 2.16 2.76 -2.65
C ASP A 58 2.52 1.93 -3.90
N LYS A 59 3.81 1.86 -4.25
CA LYS A 59 4.28 1.19 -5.48
C LYS A 59 3.84 -0.29 -5.57
N SER A 60 3.30 -0.85 -4.48
CA SER A 60 2.65 -2.16 -4.42
C SER A 60 1.47 -2.33 -5.37
N ASN A 61 0.76 -1.25 -5.74
CA ASN A 61 -0.35 -1.35 -6.68
C ASN A 61 0.15 -1.62 -8.11
N GLN A 62 1.32 -1.11 -8.49
CA GLN A 62 1.86 -1.26 -9.85
C GLN A 62 2.21 -2.71 -10.19
N ILE A 63 2.81 -3.46 -9.25
CA ILE A 63 3.14 -4.86 -9.47
C ILE A 63 1.87 -5.72 -9.59
N LEU A 64 0.85 -5.42 -8.79
CA LEU A 64 -0.42 -6.12 -8.81
C LEU A 64 -1.22 -5.79 -10.07
N ASP A 65 -1.13 -4.57 -10.59
CA ASP A 65 -1.80 -4.16 -11.82
C ASP A 65 -1.18 -4.83 -13.05
N VAL A 66 0.16 -4.97 -13.10
CA VAL A 66 0.84 -5.77 -14.11
C VAL A 66 0.40 -7.23 -14.04
N PHE A 67 0.31 -7.79 -12.84
CA PHE A 67 -0.15 -9.18 -12.66
C PHE A 67 -1.61 -9.35 -13.10
N ARG A 68 -2.50 -8.41 -12.76
CA ARG A 68 -3.91 -8.42 -13.19
C ARG A 68 -4.04 -8.32 -14.70
N GLN A 69 -3.20 -7.52 -15.35
CA GLN A 69 -3.17 -7.41 -16.80
C GLN A 69 -2.71 -8.73 -17.44
N ALA A 70 -1.60 -9.29 -16.98
CA ALA A 70 -1.09 -10.57 -17.44
C ALA A 70 -2.10 -11.72 -17.23
N TRP A 71 -2.80 -11.73 -16.10
CA TRP A 71 -3.82 -12.75 -15.79
C TRP A 71 -5.00 -12.74 -16.76
N LYS A 72 -5.40 -11.57 -17.27
CA LYS A 72 -6.49 -11.45 -18.26
C LYS A 72 -6.09 -11.97 -19.64
N GLU A 73 -4.81 -11.99 -19.94
CA GLU A 73 -4.27 -12.41 -21.24
C GLU A 73 -4.07 -13.92 -21.33
N ILE A 74 -4.26 -14.67 -20.23
CA ILE A 74 -4.13 -16.13 -20.21
C ILE A 74 -5.34 -16.79 -20.90
N PRO A 75 -5.12 -17.56 -21.98
CA PRO A 75 -6.19 -18.31 -22.63
C PRO A 75 -6.67 -19.48 -21.77
N LYS A 76 -7.99 -19.75 -21.78
CA LYS A 76 -8.61 -20.81 -20.96
C LYS A 76 -8.07 -22.21 -21.24
N GLU A 77 -7.68 -22.47 -22.49
CA GLU A 77 -7.10 -23.75 -22.93
C GLU A 77 -5.80 -24.07 -22.18
N GLU A 78 -4.95 -23.06 -21.94
CA GLU A 78 -3.74 -23.25 -21.15
C GLU A 78 -4.05 -23.40 -19.66
N LEU A 79 -5.05 -22.68 -19.16
CA LEU A 79 -5.52 -22.81 -17.78
C LEU A 79 -6.04 -24.22 -17.47
N GLU A 80 -6.67 -24.87 -18.45
CA GLU A 80 -7.15 -26.25 -18.36
C GLU A 80 -6.01 -27.28 -18.44
N SER A 81 -4.91 -26.94 -19.10
CA SER A 81 -3.71 -27.78 -19.15
C SER A 81 -2.86 -27.72 -17.87
N LEU A 82 -3.12 -26.73 -17.01
CA LEU A 82 -2.39 -26.59 -15.75
C LEU A 82 -2.70 -27.77 -14.82
N PRO A 83 -1.68 -28.27 -14.09
CA PRO A 83 -1.93 -29.25 -13.06
C PRO A 83 -2.95 -28.71 -12.05
N THR A 84 -3.89 -29.56 -11.64
CA THR A 84 -4.98 -29.21 -10.70
C THR A 84 -4.47 -28.54 -9.44
N ASP A 85 -3.25 -28.89 -9.05
CA ASP A 85 -2.59 -28.33 -7.90
C ASP A 85 -1.47 -27.37 -8.35
N LEU A 86 -1.75 -26.07 -8.31
CA LEU A 86 -0.82 -25.02 -8.71
C LEU A 86 0.39 -24.93 -7.79
N ALA A 87 0.35 -25.60 -6.63
CA ALA A 87 1.50 -25.79 -5.75
C ALA A 87 1.20 -26.87 -4.68
N ALA A 88 1.20 -28.15 -5.06
CA ALA A 88 0.83 -29.24 -4.14
C ALA A 88 1.70 -29.38 -2.89
N GLU A 89 2.91 -28.83 -2.93
CA GLU A 89 3.92 -29.03 -1.91
C GLU A 89 4.55 -27.71 -1.50
N HIS A 90 3.75 -26.78 -0.97
CA HIS A 90 4.27 -25.55 -0.38
C HIS A 90 5.37 -25.84 0.63
N ASP A 91 5.25 -26.92 1.41
CA ASP A 91 6.26 -27.34 2.38
C ASP A 91 7.63 -27.60 1.76
N HIS A 92 7.69 -28.13 0.52
CA HIS A 92 8.94 -28.32 -0.19
C HIS A 92 9.60 -26.98 -0.50
N TYR A 93 8.83 -25.98 -0.92
CA TYR A 93 9.34 -24.66 -1.32
C TYR A 93 9.58 -23.71 -0.13
N ILE A 94 8.80 -23.85 0.95
CA ILE A 94 8.88 -22.99 2.14
C ILE A 94 9.84 -23.57 3.17
N TYR A 95 9.83 -24.89 3.37
CA TYR A 95 10.57 -25.56 4.44
C TYR A 95 11.63 -26.55 3.93
N GLY A 96 11.77 -26.74 2.61
CA GLY A 96 12.78 -27.64 2.04
C GLY A 96 12.50 -29.12 2.27
N THR A 97 11.27 -29.50 2.61
CA THR A 97 10.91 -30.91 2.80
C THR A 97 11.03 -31.68 1.47
N PRO A 98 11.40 -32.97 1.47
CA PRO A 98 11.55 -33.73 0.23
C PRO A 98 10.25 -33.79 -0.57
N LYS A 99 10.38 -33.79 -1.91
CA LYS A 99 9.22 -33.80 -2.82
C LYS A 99 8.44 -35.10 -2.68
N ARG A 100 7.13 -35.03 -2.45
CA ARG A 100 6.28 -36.22 -2.31
C ARG A 100 6.06 -36.83 -3.70
N SER A 101 6.32 -38.11 -3.82
CA SER A 101 6.12 -38.82 -5.09
C SER A 101 4.63 -39.01 -5.30
N VAL A 102 4.07 -38.34 -6.31
CA VAL A 102 2.71 -38.59 -6.84
C VAL A 102 2.70 -39.81 -7.74
#